data_AF-A0A1B6HZ33-F1
#
_entry.id   AF-A0A1B6HZ33-F1
#
_cell.length_a   1.000
_cell.length_b   1.000
_cell.length_c   1.000
_cell.angle_alpha   90.00
_cell.angle_beta   90.00
_cell.angle_gamma   90.00
#
_symmetry.space_group_name_H-M   'P 1'
#
loop_
_entity.id
_entity.type
_entity.pdbx_description
1 polymer ?
#
loop_
_entity_poly.entity_id
_entity_poly.type
_entity_poly.pdbx_seq_one_letter_code
_entity_poly.pdbx_strand_id
1 'polypeptide(L)'
;MIPPHTLIYKGLPNLCFSWFCSQMPRNYIRKGDRLKYSPDDLKNALRAVKEEKRKIREVGRSFNIPEATLRKYLAVQEPIGLRDVNLRLGRKTIFPAETEAELSEFVLLL
;
A
#
# COMPACT_ATOMS: atom_id res chain seq x y z
N MET A 1 -8.38 59.11 4.89
CA MET A 1 -7.48 57.98 5.22
C MET A 1 -8.34 56.76 5.44
N ILE A 2 -8.28 55.79 4.53
CA ILE A 2 -9.02 54.52 4.61
C ILE A 2 -7.94 53.42 4.62
N PRO A 3 -7.97 52.47 5.55
CA PRO A 3 -6.94 51.44 5.65
C PRO A 3 -7.00 50.50 4.43
N PRO A 4 -5.88 50.13 3.78
CA PRO A 4 -5.89 49.19 2.68
C PRO A 4 -5.89 47.75 3.24
N HIS A 5 -7.00 47.36 3.87
CA HIS A 5 -7.33 45.94 3.98
C HIS A 5 -8.29 45.59 2.84
N THR A 6 -8.10 44.42 2.25
CA THR A 6 -8.90 43.78 1.18
C THR A 6 -8.50 44.07 -0.27
N LEU A 7 -7.29 43.64 -0.65
CA LEU A 7 -7.10 43.17 -2.02
C LEU A 7 -7.81 41.82 -2.16
N ILE A 8 -9.08 41.88 -2.58
CA ILE A 8 -9.83 40.74 -3.10
C ILE A 8 -9.11 40.32 -4.38
N TYR A 9 -8.40 39.19 -4.34
CA TYR A 9 -7.87 38.51 -5.53
C TYR A 9 -9.04 38.05 -6.40
N LYS A 10 -9.55 38.94 -7.25
CA LYS A 10 -10.47 38.58 -8.33
C LYS A 10 -9.65 38.12 -9.53
N GLY A 11 -9.69 36.83 -9.79
CA GLY A 11 -9.37 36.28 -11.12
C GLY A 11 -7.92 35.89 -11.35
N LEU A 12 -7.49 34.78 -10.75
CA LEU A 12 -6.52 33.88 -11.39
C LEU A 12 -7.09 32.46 -11.28
N PRO A 13 -7.31 31.75 -12.40
CA PRO A 13 -7.82 30.39 -12.36
C PRO A 13 -6.82 29.50 -11.61
N ASN A 14 -7.33 28.47 -10.95
CA ASN A 14 -6.66 27.50 -10.08
C ASN A 14 -5.47 26.72 -10.72
N LEU A 15 -4.92 27.19 -11.83
CA LEU A 15 -3.84 26.60 -12.63
C LEU A 15 -2.43 26.86 -12.07
N CYS A 16 -2.24 27.86 -11.19
CA CYS A 16 -0.90 28.16 -10.66
C CYS A 16 -0.48 27.24 -9.50
N PHE A 17 -1.43 26.73 -8.73
CA PHE A 17 -1.12 25.87 -7.56
C PHE A 17 -0.75 24.44 -7.96
N SER A 18 -1.33 23.90 -9.04
CA SER A 18 -0.99 22.56 -9.53
C SER A 18 0.35 22.53 -10.28
N TRP A 19 0.68 23.58 -11.04
CA TRP A 19 1.93 23.67 -11.78
C TRP A 19 3.14 23.92 -10.87
N PHE A 20 3.00 24.79 -9.86
CA PHE A 20 4.05 25.07 -8.88
C PHE A 20 4.34 23.86 -7.97
N CYS A 21 3.32 23.07 -7.60
CA CYS A 21 3.53 21.83 -6.83
C CYS A 21 4.23 20.72 -7.62
N SER A 22 4.16 20.72 -8.95
CA SER A 22 4.81 19.72 -9.82
C SER A 22 6.32 19.95 -9.96
N GLN A 23 6.78 21.20 -9.76
CA GLN A 23 8.18 21.60 -9.82
C GLN A 23 8.94 21.36 -8.50
N MET A 24 8.28 20.89 -7.44
CA MET A 24 8.94 20.68 -6.15
C MET A 24 9.73 19.37 -6.17
N PRO A 25 11.08 19.41 -6.18
CA PRO A 25 11.85 18.19 -6.23
C PRO A 25 11.60 17.38 -4.95
N ARG A 26 11.13 16.13 -5.11
CA ARG A 26 10.98 15.19 -4.00
C ARG A 26 12.35 14.76 -3.52
N ASN A 27 12.98 15.56 -2.68
CA ASN A 27 14.30 15.28 -2.08
C ASN A 27 14.27 14.14 -1.04
N TYR A 28 13.10 13.53 -0.80
CA TYR A 28 12.96 12.43 0.15
C TYR A 28 13.53 11.13 -0.44
N ILE A 29 14.71 10.76 0.04
CA ILE A 29 15.30 9.44 -0.19
C ILE A 29 14.95 8.57 1.03
N ARG A 30 14.23 7.48 0.80
CA ARG A 30 13.82 6.56 1.86
C ARG A 30 15.04 5.77 2.35
N LYS A 31 15.27 5.76 3.67
CA LYS A 31 16.45 5.11 4.30
C LYS A 31 16.35 3.59 4.46
N GLY A 32 15.25 2.95 4.08
CA GLY A 32 15.11 1.51 4.28
C GLY A 32 13.88 0.92 3.60
N ASP A 33 13.79 -0.40 3.65
CA ASP A 33 12.77 -1.15 2.93
C ASP A 33 11.37 -0.86 3.42
N ARG A 34 10.39 -1.08 2.54
CA ARG A 34 8.99 -0.93 2.88
C ARG A 34 8.51 -2.04 3.80
N LEU A 35 9.01 -3.25 3.59
CA LEU A 35 8.65 -4.48 4.26
C LEU A 35 9.92 -5.30 4.48
N LYS A 36 10.01 -5.98 5.61
CA LYS A 36 11.17 -6.79 6.00
C LYS A 36 10.92 -8.30 5.88
N TYR A 37 9.78 -8.70 5.31
CA TYR A 37 9.35 -10.10 5.23
C TYR A 37 8.84 -10.43 3.83
N SER A 38 9.06 -11.68 3.40
CA SER A 38 8.56 -12.22 2.13
C SER A 38 7.05 -12.53 2.21
N PRO A 39 6.31 -12.54 1.08
CA PRO A 39 4.96 -13.09 1.04
C PRO A 39 4.91 -14.54 1.53
N ASP A 40 5.95 -15.32 1.27
CA ASP A 40 6.03 -16.73 1.70
C ASP A 40 6.19 -16.83 3.23
N ASP A 41 7.00 -15.95 3.83
CA ASP A 41 7.15 -15.87 5.28
C ASP A 41 5.82 -15.52 5.95
N LEU A 42 5.06 -14.60 5.35
CA LEU A 42 3.73 -14.25 5.85
C LEU A 42 2.76 -15.43 5.73
N LYS A 43 2.79 -16.18 4.62
CA LYS A 43 1.96 -17.38 4.43
C LYS A 43 2.29 -18.45 5.47
N ASN A 44 3.58 -18.73 5.67
CA ASN A 44 4.07 -19.70 6.65
C ASN A 44 3.74 -19.28 8.09
N ALA A 45 3.89 -18.00 8.42
CA ALA A 45 3.53 -17.46 9.72
C ALA A 45 2.02 -17.60 10.00
N LEU A 46 1.15 -17.27 9.04
CA LEU A 46 -0.29 -17.44 9.17
C LEU A 46 -0.68 -18.91 9.33
N ARG A 47 0.00 -19.82 8.60
CA ARG A 47 -0.18 -21.26 8.74
C ARG A 47 0.20 -21.75 10.13
N ALA A 48 1.34 -21.31 10.68
CA ALA A 48 1.78 -21.66 12.02
C ALA A 48 0.82 -21.19 13.12
N VAL A 49 0.15 -20.04 12.93
CA VAL A 49 -0.86 -19.57 13.89
C VAL A 49 -2.15 -20.41 13.78
N LYS A 50 -2.64 -20.71 12.58
CA LYS A 50 -3.92 -21.40 12.38
C LYS A 50 -3.84 -22.92 12.58
N GLU A 51 -2.87 -23.58 11.94
CA GLU A 51 -2.77 -25.04 11.92
C GLU A 51 -1.99 -25.56 13.14
N GLU A 52 -0.83 -24.96 13.42
CA GLU A 52 0.05 -25.39 14.51
C GLU A 52 -0.33 -24.77 15.87
N LYS A 53 -1.36 -23.90 15.89
CA LYS A 53 -1.89 -23.21 17.08
C LYS A 53 -0.83 -22.47 17.90
N ARG A 54 0.24 -21.98 17.27
CA ARG A 54 1.28 -21.20 17.96
C ARG A 54 0.77 -19.81 18.34
N LYS A 55 1.33 -19.24 19.40
CA LYS A 55 1.00 -17.87 19.84
C LYS A 55 1.47 -16.86 18.81
N ILE A 56 0.62 -15.89 18.48
CA ILE A 56 0.90 -14.83 17.48
C ILE A 56 2.21 -14.10 17.78
N ARG A 57 2.46 -13.80 19.06
CA ARG A 57 3.68 -13.11 19.52
C ARG A 57 4.95 -13.91 19.25
N GLU A 58 4.90 -15.23 19.41
CA GLU A 58 6.05 -16.11 19.17
C GLU A 58 6.33 -16.22 17.67
N VAL A 59 5.28 -16.39 16.87
CA VAL A 59 5.36 -16.44 15.40
C VAL A 59 5.88 -15.13 14.82
N GLY A 60 5.40 -13.98 15.31
CA GLY A 60 5.89 -12.68 14.84
C GLY A 60 7.39 -12.49 15.08
N ARG A 61 7.91 -13.03 16.19
CA ARG A 61 9.36 -13.02 16.49
C ARG A 61 10.15 -13.96 15.58
N SER A 62 9.64 -15.17 15.33
CA SER A 62 10.37 -16.16 14.51
C SER A 62 10.45 -15.75 13.04
N PHE A 63 9.39 -15.16 12.49
CA PHE A 63 9.34 -14.75 11.08
C PHE A 63 9.68 -13.26 10.88
N ASN A 64 10.04 -12.52 11.95
CA ASN A 64 10.31 -11.08 11.90
C ASN A 64 9.14 -10.25 11.33
N ILE A 65 7.90 -10.66 11.63
CA ILE A 65 6.67 -10.02 11.17
C ILE A 65 6.01 -9.30 12.35
N PRO A 66 5.62 -8.02 12.21
CA PRO A 66 4.91 -7.32 13.26
C PRO A 66 3.61 -8.04 13.64
N GLU A 67 3.34 -8.14 14.94
CA GLU A 67 2.14 -8.80 15.46
C GLU A 67 0.84 -8.16 14.92
N ALA A 68 0.82 -6.83 14.79
CA ALA A 68 -0.30 -6.10 14.22
C ALA A 68 -0.61 -6.53 12.78
N THR A 69 0.43 -6.84 11.99
CA THR A 69 0.28 -7.37 10.63
C THR A 69 -0.38 -8.74 10.68
N LEU A 70 0.11 -9.66 11.50
CA LEU A 70 -0.48 -11.00 11.63
C LEU A 70 -1.95 -10.93 12.04
N ARG A 71 -2.29 -10.12 13.05
CA ARG A 71 -3.69 -9.92 13.48
C ARG A 71 -4.57 -9.36 12.36
N LYS A 72 -4.07 -8.39 11.59
CA LYS A 72 -4.80 -7.81 10.44
C LYS A 72 -5.12 -8.87 9.39
N TYR A 73 -4.15 -9.71 9.03
CA TYR A 73 -4.37 -10.75 8.02
C TYR A 73 -5.26 -11.88 8.54
N LEU A 74 -5.15 -12.25 9.82
CA LEU A 74 -6.04 -13.24 10.43
C LEU A 74 -7.49 -12.78 10.46
N ALA A 75 -7.76 -11.52 10.81
CA ALA A 75 -9.10 -10.96 10.85
C ALA A 75 -9.76 -10.85 9.46
N VAL A 76 -8.97 -10.61 8.41
CA VAL A 76 -9.48 -10.43 7.03
C VAL A 76 -9.70 -11.77 6.31
N GLN A 77 -9.00 -12.84 6.69
CA GLN A 77 -9.05 -14.13 6.00
C GLN A 77 -10.26 -15.02 6.33
N GLU A 78 -11.19 -14.58 7.17
CA GLU A 78 -12.33 -15.41 7.60
C GLU A 78 -13.31 -15.82 6.47
N PRO A 79 -13.43 -15.16 5.30
CA PRO A 79 -14.24 -15.71 4.20
C PRO A 79 -13.47 -16.28 3.00
N ILE A 80 -12.15 -16.10 2.88
CA ILE A 80 -11.39 -16.51 1.69
C ILE A 80 -10.31 -17.49 2.12
N GLY A 81 -10.58 -18.77 1.89
CA GLY A 81 -9.73 -19.88 2.28
C GLY A 81 -8.25 -19.63 1.96
N LEU A 82 -7.39 -20.08 2.87
CA LEU A 82 -5.92 -19.95 2.87
C LEU A 82 -5.19 -20.43 1.61
N ARG A 83 -5.93 -20.95 0.61
CA ARG A 83 -5.39 -21.80 -0.44
C ARG A 83 -4.61 -20.99 -1.47
N ASP A 84 -5.16 -19.91 -2.03
CA ASP A 84 -4.53 -19.28 -3.20
C ASP A 84 -4.58 -17.75 -3.23
N VAL A 85 -4.55 -17.10 -2.06
CA VAL A 85 -4.33 -15.65 -2.05
C VAL A 85 -2.84 -15.42 -2.27
N ASN A 86 -2.45 -15.09 -3.50
CA ASN A 86 -1.22 -14.34 -3.75
C ASN A 86 -1.23 -13.17 -2.78
N LEU A 87 -0.51 -13.29 -1.66
CA LEU A 87 -0.44 -12.29 -0.60
C LEU A 87 0.33 -11.10 -1.16
N ARG A 88 -0.35 -10.28 -1.98
CA ARG A 88 0.20 -9.06 -2.52
C ARG A 88 0.48 -8.14 -1.34
N LEU A 89 1.76 -7.97 -1.02
CA LEU A 89 2.23 -7.09 0.06
C LEU A 89 2.08 -5.58 -0.29
N GLY A 90 1.30 -5.28 -1.32
CA GLY A 90 1.11 -3.96 -1.90
C GLY A 90 -0.32 -3.44 -1.77
N ARG A 91 -0.62 -2.41 -2.56
CA ARG A 91 -1.98 -1.89 -2.69
C ARG A 91 -2.87 -2.93 -3.37
N LYS A 92 -4.16 -2.91 -3.03
CA LYS A 92 -5.17 -3.64 -3.81
C LYS A 92 -5.18 -3.08 -5.22
N THR A 93 -5.24 -3.97 -6.21
CA THR A 93 -5.41 -3.56 -7.61
C THR A 93 -6.81 -2.99 -7.82
N ILE A 94 -6.89 -2.02 -8.73
CA ILE A 94 -8.15 -1.37 -9.08
C ILE A 94 -8.94 -2.29 -10.01
N PHE A 95 -8.24 -2.90 -10.97
CA PHE A 95 -8.80 -3.75 -11.99
C PHE A 95 -8.71 -5.25 -11.63
N PRO A 96 -9.64 -6.08 -12.14
CA PRO A 96 -9.50 -7.54 -12.07
C PRO A 96 -8.32 -8.03 -12.91
N ALA A 97 -7.83 -9.24 -12.59
CA ALA A 97 -6.62 -9.80 -13.17
C ALA A 97 -6.69 -9.93 -14.71
N GLU A 98 -7.85 -10.28 -15.24
CA GLU A 98 -8.09 -10.43 -16.69
C GLU A 98 -7.85 -9.10 -17.42
N THR A 99 -8.50 -8.02 -16.96
CA THR A 99 -8.31 -6.70 -17.55
C THR A 99 -6.90 -6.14 -17.38
N GLU A 100 -6.19 -6.48 -16.29
CA GLU A 100 -4.78 -6.09 -16.14
C GLU A 100 -3.89 -6.80 -17.17
N ALA A 101 -4.22 -8.05 -17.53
CA ALA A 101 -3.49 -8.80 -18.56
C ALA A 101 -3.71 -8.18 -19.94
N GLU A 102 -4.95 -7.90 -20.33
CA GLU A 102 -5.28 -7.23 -21.59
C GLU A 102 -4.57 -5.88 -21.73
N LEU A 103 -4.56 -5.07 -20.66
CA LEU A 103 -3.85 -3.79 -20.63
C LEU A 103 -2.34 -3.98 -20.78
N SER A 104 -1.77 -5.02 -20.16
CA SER A 104 -0.34 -5.29 -20.27
C SER A 104 0.07 -5.70 -21.69
N GLU A 105 -0.74 -6.51 -22.38
CA GLU A 105 -0.50 -6.90 -23.77
C GLU A 105 -0.56 -5.70 -24.71
N PHE A 106 -1.56 -4.83 -24.54
CA PHE A 106 -1.70 -3.61 -25.33
C PHE A 106 -0.48 -2.67 -25.18
N VAL A 107 0.03 -2.50 -23.96
CA VAL A 107 1.20 -1.63 -23.70
C VAL A 107 2.49 -2.19 -24.31
N LEU A 108 2.66 -3.51 -24.34
CA LEU A 108 3.85 -4.16 -24.90
C LEU A 108 3.88 -4.16 -26.43
N LEU A 109 2.72 -4.02 -27.08
CA LEU A 109 2.58 -3.96 -28.53
C LEU A 109 2.73 -2.54 -29.11
N LEU A 110 2.81 -1.52 -28.27
CA LEU A 110 3.11 -0.13 -28.63
C LEU A 110 4.62 0.10 -28.80
#